data_AF-A0A429A7R7-F1
#
_entry.id   AF-A0A429A7R7-F1
#
_cell.length_a   1.000
_cell.length_b   1.000
_cell.length_c   1.000
_cell.angle_alpha   90.00
_cell.angle_beta   90.00
_cell.angle_gamma   90.00
#
_symmetry.space_group_name_H-M   'P 1'
#
loop_
_entity.id
_entity.type
_entity.pdbx_description
1 polymer ?
#
loop_
_entity_poly.entity_id
_entity_poly.type
_entity_poly.pdbx_seq_one_letter_code
_entity_poly.pdbx_strand_id
1 'polypeptide(L)'
;MTRFAVDHTRHALIATWGTGIGDIATTVAEQVPSSPDVLRLATSLTELSHACWRCYTHPSSAADQHGPNSVGWQRQAERDAFAAVIPALMAPIRPANGALTLYSTRVEEVAHRVGRTLHTINQARLASCVATDVTAELAAIENAELGDPAALAQQAVMLSREDASPLQVAQADSLLHQHPFGTESLFTKIDPTAAAIAAAHWLYAATTVSARHTGLHPMQTISEVDNIKAPAQESLTEVISAMGGGASPRHAVMPMIRNALHVAEGHLYGVTEAKNRIGVAEELIAQARTDHPELGLGPSTVYLPITPLNPARPALDLLENLLYGIRSCWLTFAQHADAPARREPNRPRRSHRHTEVFLSEVRKRAALDRSQLL
;
A
#
# COMPACT_ATOMS: atom_id res chain seq x y z
N MET A 1 -7.78 2.16 -8.48
CA MET A 1 -8.37 1.42 -9.62
C MET A 1 -9.65 2.11 -10.02
N THR A 2 -9.79 2.37 -11.32
CA THR A 2 -10.93 3.06 -11.91
C THR A 2 -12.18 2.18 -11.84
N ARG A 3 -13.23 2.71 -11.24
CA ARG A 3 -14.57 2.10 -11.24
C ARG A 3 -15.44 2.81 -12.25
N PHE A 4 -16.01 2.03 -13.16
CA PHE A 4 -16.94 2.54 -14.16
C PHE A 4 -18.38 2.32 -13.70
N ALA A 5 -19.21 3.33 -13.88
CA ALA A 5 -20.62 3.31 -13.50
C ALA A 5 -21.48 3.98 -14.58
N VAL A 6 -22.77 3.62 -14.61
CA VAL A 6 -23.74 4.22 -15.53
C VAL A 6 -24.65 5.15 -14.74
N ASP A 7 -24.66 6.42 -15.14
CA ASP A 7 -25.64 7.39 -14.68
C ASP A 7 -26.86 7.32 -15.59
N HIS A 8 -27.91 6.63 -15.11
CA HIS A 8 -29.16 6.46 -15.83
C HIS A 8 -29.92 7.76 -16.05
N THR A 9 -29.73 8.78 -15.21
CA THR A 9 -30.44 10.05 -15.32
C THR A 9 -29.85 10.89 -16.44
N ARG A 10 -28.51 10.95 -16.51
CA ARG A 10 -27.79 11.69 -17.55
C ARG A 10 -27.50 10.88 -18.80
N HIS A 11 -27.83 9.58 -18.80
CA HIS A 11 -27.42 8.64 -19.85
C HIS A 11 -25.92 8.73 -20.11
N ALA A 12 -25.10 8.63 -19.05
CA ALA A 12 -23.66 8.78 -19.14
C ALA A 12 -22.90 7.59 -18.54
N LEU A 13 -21.77 7.24 -19.16
CA LEU A 13 -20.76 6.36 -18.59
C LEU A 13 -19.75 7.22 -17.82
N ILE A 14 -19.54 6.90 -16.55
CA ILE A 14 -18.70 7.67 -15.63
C ILE A 14 -17.56 6.79 -15.15
N ALA A 15 -16.35 7.33 -15.11
CA ALA A 15 -15.20 6.72 -14.47
C ALA A 15 -14.91 7.44 -13.14
N THR A 16 -14.62 6.67 -12.09
CA THR A 16 -14.34 7.19 -10.74
C THR A 16 -13.09 6.55 -10.17
N TRP A 17 -12.28 7.33 -9.44
CA TRP A 17 -11.07 6.83 -8.80
C TRP A 17 -10.61 7.68 -7.62
N GLY A 18 -9.89 7.05 -6.69
CA GLY A 18 -9.33 7.70 -5.51
C GLY A 18 -8.00 8.42 -5.77
N THR A 19 -7.75 9.47 -4.98
CA THR A 19 -6.58 10.37 -5.08
C THR A 19 -5.75 10.47 -3.79
N GLY A 20 -6.03 9.63 -2.79
CA GLY A 20 -5.43 9.71 -1.45
C GLY A 20 -6.33 10.39 -0.42
N ILE A 21 -7.06 11.43 -0.84
CA ILE A 21 -7.89 12.28 0.04
C ILE A 21 -9.38 12.30 -0.34
N GLY A 22 -9.72 11.68 -1.46
CA GLY A 22 -11.09 11.60 -1.96
C GLY A 22 -11.13 11.02 -3.38
N ASP A 23 -12.34 10.89 -3.91
CA ASP A 23 -12.56 10.35 -5.25
C ASP A 23 -12.85 11.46 -6.26
N ILE A 24 -12.30 11.32 -7.46
CA ILE A 24 -12.64 12.12 -8.64
C ILE A 24 -13.56 11.30 -9.53
N ALA A 25 -14.50 11.99 -10.20
CA ALA A 25 -15.36 11.40 -11.22
C ALA A 25 -15.22 12.18 -12.54
N THR A 26 -15.14 11.47 -13.65
CA THR A 26 -15.17 12.04 -15.01
C THR A 26 -16.21 11.35 -15.88
N THR A 27 -16.74 12.07 -16.85
CA THR A 27 -17.66 11.48 -17.85
C THR A 27 -16.83 10.94 -19.00
N VAL A 28 -16.93 9.62 -19.22
CA VAL A 28 -16.25 8.91 -20.31
C VAL A 28 -17.03 9.08 -21.61
N ALA A 29 -18.34 8.87 -21.54
CA ALA A 29 -19.23 9.00 -22.69
C ALA A 29 -20.60 9.50 -22.26
N GLU A 30 -21.21 10.33 -23.09
CA GLU A 30 -22.59 10.79 -22.95
C GLU A 30 -23.50 10.04 -23.94
N GLN A 31 -24.81 10.10 -23.70
CA GLN A 31 -25.85 9.52 -24.57
C GLN A 31 -25.73 7.99 -24.69
N VAL A 32 -25.30 7.31 -23.63
CA VAL A 32 -25.23 5.84 -23.61
C VAL A 32 -26.63 5.24 -23.59
N PRO A 33 -26.86 4.11 -24.29
CA PRO A 33 -28.19 3.53 -24.39
C PRO A 33 -28.64 2.97 -23.05
N SER A 34 -29.95 2.99 -22.80
CA SER A 34 -30.53 2.32 -21.63
C SER A 34 -30.66 0.81 -21.90
N SER A 35 -29.51 0.13 -21.91
CA SER A 35 -29.39 -1.31 -22.14
C SER A 35 -28.60 -2.00 -21.01
N PRO A 36 -28.96 -3.23 -20.62
CA PRO A 36 -28.12 -4.06 -19.75
C PRO A 36 -26.67 -4.22 -20.24
N ASP A 37 -26.44 -4.11 -21.56
CA ASP A 37 -25.10 -4.22 -22.14
C ASP A 37 -24.18 -3.07 -21.70
N VAL A 38 -24.72 -1.89 -21.39
CA VAL A 38 -23.89 -0.78 -20.88
C VAL A 38 -23.45 -1.02 -19.45
N LEU A 39 -24.27 -1.69 -18.63
CA LEU A 39 -23.86 -2.13 -17.28
C LEU A 39 -22.78 -3.22 -17.37
N ARG A 40 -22.89 -4.14 -18.34
CA ARG A 40 -21.85 -5.13 -18.63
C ARG A 40 -20.56 -4.49 -19.12
N LEU A 41 -20.66 -3.42 -19.93
CA LEU A 41 -19.53 -2.64 -20.38
C LEU A 41 -18.81 -1.98 -19.19
N ALA A 42 -19.55 -1.31 -18.31
CA ALA A 42 -18.99 -0.70 -17.10
C ALA A 42 -18.31 -1.75 -16.20
N THR A 43 -18.91 -2.92 -16.03
CA THR A 43 -18.30 -4.04 -15.30
C THR A 43 -17.00 -4.49 -15.95
N SER A 44 -17.00 -4.73 -17.27
CA SER A 44 -15.83 -5.19 -18.02
C SER A 44 -14.70 -4.15 -18.05
N LEU A 45 -15.02 -2.87 -18.10
CA LEU A 45 -14.04 -1.79 -18.01
C LEU A 45 -13.42 -1.69 -16.62
N THR A 46 -14.23 -1.90 -15.57
CA THR A 46 -13.72 -1.97 -14.19
C THR A 46 -12.80 -3.18 -14.01
N GLU A 47 -13.16 -4.34 -14.58
CA GLU A 47 -12.30 -5.52 -14.60
C GLU A 47 -10.99 -5.25 -15.38
N LEU A 48 -11.04 -4.51 -16.49
CA LEU A 48 -9.86 -4.18 -17.29
C LEU A 48 -8.92 -3.26 -16.51
N SER A 49 -9.45 -2.17 -15.93
CA SER A 49 -8.69 -1.28 -15.04
C SER A 49 -8.04 -2.07 -13.90
N HIS A 50 -8.79 -2.99 -13.27
CA HIS A 50 -8.24 -3.84 -12.22
C HIS A 50 -7.11 -4.76 -12.73
N ALA A 51 -7.25 -5.37 -13.91
CA ALA A 51 -6.21 -6.20 -14.50
C ALA A 51 -4.95 -5.38 -14.83
N CYS A 52 -5.11 -4.18 -15.41
CA CYS A 52 -3.98 -3.33 -15.78
C CYS A 52 -3.25 -2.76 -14.54
N TRP A 53 -3.95 -2.22 -13.55
CA TRP A 53 -3.32 -1.75 -12.30
C TRP A 53 -2.76 -2.88 -11.43
N ARG A 54 -3.17 -4.13 -11.67
CA ARG A 54 -2.50 -5.29 -11.05
C ARG A 54 -1.06 -5.41 -11.52
N CYS A 55 -0.76 -5.09 -12.79
CA CYS A 55 0.61 -5.07 -13.31
C CYS A 55 1.48 -4.01 -12.60
N TYR A 56 0.89 -2.87 -12.24
CA TYR A 56 1.56 -1.84 -11.44
C TYR A 56 1.91 -2.34 -10.03
N THR A 57 0.94 -2.92 -9.33
CA THR A 57 1.11 -3.37 -7.93
C THR A 57 2.01 -4.60 -7.80
N HIS A 58 2.07 -5.44 -8.85
CA HIS A 58 2.82 -6.69 -8.87
C HIS A 58 3.76 -6.73 -10.08
N PRO A 59 4.79 -5.88 -10.10
CA PRO A 59 5.74 -5.86 -11.21
C PRO A 59 6.49 -7.19 -11.30
N SER A 60 6.96 -7.53 -12.50
CA SER A 60 7.77 -8.73 -12.74
C SER A 60 9.06 -8.74 -11.90
N SER A 61 9.67 -7.57 -11.69
CA SER A 61 10.86 -7.36 -10.87
C SER A 61 10.68 -7.74 -9.39
N ALA A 62 9.44 -7.76 -8.89
CA ALA A 62 9.15 -8.12 -7.51
C ALA A 62 8.95 -9.63 -7.31
N ALA A 63 8.84 -10.42 -8.39
CA ALA A 63 8.59 -11.84 -8.28
C ALA A 63 9.81 -12.60 -7.73
N ASP A 64 9.57 -13.58 -6.85
CA ASP A 64 10.65 -14.42 -6.31
C ASP A 64 11.27 -15.35 -7.37
N GLN A 65 10.51 -15.68 -8.41
CA GLN A 65 10.90 -16.62 -9.47
C GLN A 65 10.86 -15.96 -10.84
N HIS A 66 11.94 -16.17 -11.60
CA HIS A 66 12.13 -15.65 -12.95
C HIS A 66 12.41 -16.80 -13.93
N GLY A 67 12.15 -16.56 -15.22
CA GLY A 67 12.33 -17.54 -16.29
C GLY A 67 11.01 -18.10 -16.85
N PRO A 68 11.05 -18.91 -17.92
CA PRO A 68 9.84 -19.40 -18.58
C PRO A 68 8.91 -20.14 -17.61
N ASN A 69 7.60 -19.88 -17.73
CA ASN A 69 6.55 -20.43 -16.86
C ASN A 69 6.63 -20.07 -15.36
N SER A 70 7.44 -19.06 -15.00
CA SER A 70 7.47 -18.51 -13.63
C SER A 70 6.44 -17.41 -13.42
N VAL A 71 6.20 -17.04 -12.16
CA VAL A 71 5.35 -15.89 -11.78
C VAL A 71 5.89 -14.59 -12.39
N GLY A 72 7.21 -14.37 -12.38
CA GLY A 72 7.82 -13.19 -12.97
C GLY A 72 7.61 -13.12 -14.49
N TRP A 73 7.69 -14.26 -15.18
CA TRP A 73 7.40 -14.34 -16.62
C TRP A 73 5.92 -14.07 -16.92
N GLN A 74 5.00 -14.62 -16.13
CA GLN A 74 3.57 -14.36 -16.30
C GLN A 74 3.23 -12.88 -16.05
N ARG A 75 3.77 -12.28 -14.99
CA ARG A 75 3.60 -10.85 -14.69
C ARG A 75 4.14 -9.96 -15.82
N GLN A 76 5.29 -10.33 -16.40
CA GLN A 76 5.84 -9.62 -17.55
C GLN A 76 4.94 -9.76 -18.78
N ALA A 77 4.45 -10.96 -19.08
CA ALA A 77 3.54 -11.19 -20.20
C ALA A 77 2.24 -10.37 -20.07
N GLU A 78 1.64 -10.28 -18.87
CA GLU A 78 0.48 -9.42 -18.59
C GLU A 78 0.78 -7.93 -18.86
N ARG A 79 1.98 -7.46 -18.53
CA ARG A 79 2.40 -6.07 -18.80
C ARG A 79 2.64 -5.83 -20.29
N ASP A 80 3.27 -6.78 -20.98
CA ASP A 80 3.53 -6.72 -22.43
C ASP A 80 2.22 -6.73 -23.24
N ALA A 81 1.17 -7.39 -22.71
CA ALA A 81 -0.17 -7.42 -23.31
C ALA A 81 -0.83 -6.04 -23.41
N PHE A 82 -0.30 -4.98 -22.77
CA PHE A 82 -0.82 -3.62 -22.90
C PHE A 82 -0.85 -3.16 -24.37
N ALA A 83 0.13 -3.57 -25.17
CA ALA A 83 0.18 -3.26 -26.60
C ALA A 83 -1.00 -3.87 -27.39
N ALA A 84 -1.60 -4.95 -26.90
CA ALA A 84 -2.74 -5.63 -27.52
C ALA A 84 -4.10 -5.08 -27.07
N VAL A 85 -4.18 -4.28 -25.99
CA VAL A 85 -5.45 -3.83 -25.40
C VAL A 85 -6.30 -3.03 -26.40
N ILE A 86 -5.76 -1.95 -26.97
CA ILE A 86 -6.52 -1.10 -27.92
C ILE A 86 -6.90 -1.89 -29.20
N PRO A 87 -6.00 -2.67 -29.83
CA PRO A 87 -6.40 -3.58 -30.90
C PRO A 87 -7.53 -4.54 -30.52
N ALA A 88 -7.47 -5.15 -29.33
CA ALA A 88 -8.47 -6.09 -28.83
C ALA A 88 -9.84 -5.46 -28.59
N LEU A 89 -9.87 -4.17 -28.19
CA LEU A 89 -11.09 -3.38 -28.05
C LEU A 89 -11.75 -3.10 -29.41
N MET A 90 -10.95 -2.74 -30.42
CA MET A 90 -11.44 -2.31 -31.74
C MET A 90 -11.80 -3.49 -32.65
N ALA A 91 -11.06 -4.59 -32.54
CA ALA A 91 -11.26 -5.80 -33.34
C ALA A 91 -11.30 -7.05 -32.42
N PRO A 92 -12.36 -7.21 -31.61
CA PRO A 92 -12.42 -8.29 -30.64
C PRO A 92 -12.49 -9.66 -31.31
N ILE A 93 -11.71 -10.61 -30.81
CA ILE A 93 -11.83 -12.02 -31.19
C ILE A 93 -13.20 -12.52 -30.75
N ARG A 94 -13.92 -13.13 -31.71
CA ARG A 94 -15.17 -13.82 -31.48
C ARG A 94 -14.91 -15.31 -31.61
N PRO A 95 -15.03 -16.10 -30.54
CA PRO A 95 -14.87 -17.54 -30.65
C PRO A 95 -15.90 -18.07 -31.64
N ALA A 96 -15.43 -18.70 -32.73
CA ALA A 96 -16.29 -19.43 -33.63
C ALA A 96 -16.77 -20.72 -32.92
N ASN A 97 -18.08 -20.97 -32.90
CA ASN A 97 -18.68 -22.24 -32.47
C ASN A 97 -18.30 -22.73 -31.05
N GLY A 98 -18.18 -21.83 -30.07
CA GLY A 98 -17.98 -22.22 -28.67
C GLY A 98 -16.60 -22.83 -28.35
N ALA A 99 -15.65 -22.76 -29.28
CA ALA A 99 -14.27 -23.15 -29.00
C ALA A 99 -13.62 -22.16 -28.01
N LEU A 100 -12.99 -22.71 -26.96
CA LEU A 100 -12.21 -21.93 -26.00
C LEU A 100 -11.01 -21.33 -26.74
N THR A 101 -11.00 -20.01 -26.89
CA THR A 101 -9.79 -19.31 -27.29
C THR A 101 -8.90 -19.22 -26.05
N LEU A 102 -7.70 -19.82 -26.12
CA LEU A 102 -6.69 -19.67 -25.09
C LEU A 102 -6.10 -18.26 -25.24
N TYR A 103 -6.60 -17.31 -24.47
CA TYR A 103 -5.97 -16.01 -24.33
C TYR A 103 -4.64 -16.16 -23.63
N SER A 104 -3.63 -15.43 -24.09
CA SER A 104 -2.28 -15.53 -23.54
C SER A 104 -2.19 -14.95 -22.11
N THR A 105 -3.04 -13.97 -21.80
CA THR A 105 -3.05 -13.21 -20.55
C THR A 105 -4.45 -12.80 -20.12
N ARG A 106 -4.62 -12.44 -18.84
CA ARG A 106 -5.88 -11.92 -18.29
C ARG A 106 -6.20 -10.54 -18.84
N VAL A 107 -5.20 -9.66 -18.98
CA VAL A 107 -5.37 -8.30 -19.54
C VAL A 107 -5.98 -8.38 -20.95
N GLU A 108 -5.43 -9.24 -21.81
CA GLU A 108 -5.90 -9.42 -23.19
C GLU A 108 -7.33 -9.97 -23.27
N GLU A 109 -7.68 -10.99 -22.47
CA GLU A 109 -9.05 -11.53 -22.45
C GLU A 109 -10.08 -10.47 -21.99
N VAL A 110 -9.78 -9.73 -20.92
CA VAL A 110 -10.71 -8.70 -20.46
C VAL A 110 -10.83 -7.56 -21.49
N ALA A 111 -9.76 -7.20 -22.19
CA ALA A 111 -9.80 -6.25 -23.30
C ALA A 111 -10.72 -6.73 -24.44
N HIS A 112 -10.61 -8.00 -24.85
CA HIS A 112 -11.53 -8.57 -25.82
C HIS A 112 -12.99 -8.61 -25.34
N ARG A 113 -13.22 -8.87 -24.05
CA ARG A 113 -14.57 -8.82 -23.45
C ARG A 113 -15.19 -7.42 -23.55
N VAL A 114 -14.41 -6.38 -23.28
CA VAL A 114 -14.82 -4.98 -23.49
C VAL A 114 -15.16 -4.76 -24.97
N GLY A 115 -14.27 -5.15 -25.89
CA GLY A 115 -14.51 -5.01 -27.33
C GLY A 115 -15.76 -5.74 -27.82
N ARG A 116 -16.01 -6.97 -27.36
CA ARG A 116 -17.24 -7.73 -27.68
C ARG A 116 -18.50 -7.01 -27.21
N THR A 117 -18.45 -6.42 -26.01
CA THR A 117 -19.58 -5.67 -25.45
C THR A 117 -19.82 -4.36 -26.23
N LEU A 118 -18.76 -3.62 -26.57
CA LEU A 118 -18.84 -2.44 -27.43
C LEU A 118 -19.43 -2.77 -28.81
N HIS A 119 -19.03 -3.89 -29.40
CA HIS A 119 -19.58 -4.34 -30.67
C HIS A 119 -21.06 -4.69 -30.57
N THR A 120 -21.49 -5.28 -29.45
CA THR A 120 -22.91 -5.60 -29.20
C THR A 120 -23.76 -4.34 -29.09
N ILE A 121 -23.24 -3.31 -28.40
CA ILE A 121 -23.90 -2.00 -28.27
C ILE A 121 -23.94 -1.27 -29.64
N ASN A 122 -22.93 -1.49 -30.48
CA ASN A 122 -22.84 -0.98 -31.85
C ASN A 122 -22.96 0.55 -31.97
N GLN A 123 -22.29 1.29 -31.07
CA GLN A 123 -22.21 2.75 -31.11
C GLN A 123 -20.76 3.21 -31.30
N ALA A 124 -20.43 3.68 -32.51
CA ALA A 124 -19.08 4.09 -32.87
C ALA A 124 -18.51 5.20 -31.96
N ARG A 125 -19.35 6.18 -31.57
CA ARG A 125 -18.93 7.26 -30.68
C ARG A 125 -18.55 6.73 -29.29
N LEU A 126 -19.34 5.82 -28.73
CA LEU A 126 -19.05 5.18 -27.44
C LEU A 126 -17.75 4.38 -27.51
N ALA A 127 -17.54 3.59 -28.58
CA ALA A 127 -16.32 2.83 -28.77
C ALA A 127 -15.08 3.74 -28.83
N SER A 128 -15.17 4.86 -29.55
CA SER A 128 -14.09 5.86 -29.61
C SER A 128 -13.79 6.48 -28.24
N CYS A 129 -14.82 6.90 -27.50
CA CYS A 129 -14.65 7.48 -26.16
C CYS A 129 -14.00 6.49 -25.20
N VAL A 130 -14.46 5.23 -25.20
CA VAL A 130 -13.89 4.17 -24.36
C VAL A 130 -12.44 3.86 -24.76
N ALA A 131 -12.12 3.82 -26.04
CA ALA A 131 -10.74 3.61 -26.48
C ALA A 131 -9.81 4.75 -26.05
N THR A 132 -10.27 5.99 -26.10
CA THR A 132 -9.51 7.16 -25.59
C THR A 132 -9.28 7.06 -24.09
N ASP A 133 -10.31 6.72 -23.31
CA ASP A 133 -10.22 6.59 -21.85
C ASP A 133 -9.30 5.44 -21.43
N VAL A 134 -9.42 4.27 -22.06
CA VAL A 134 -8.52 3.13 -21.82
C VAL A 134 -7.08 3.45 -22.20
N THR A 135 -6.85 4.23 -23.27
CA THR A 135 -5.50 4.70 -23.62
C THR A 135 -4.92 5.60 -22.52
N ALA A 136 -5.74 6.51 -21.96
CA ALA A 136 -5.33 7.37 -20.86
C ALA A 136 -5.02 6.56 -19.58
N GLU A 137 -5.79 5.51 -19.29
CA GLU A 137 -5.56 4.59 -18.17
C GLU A 137 -4.22 3.85 -18.30
N LEU A 138 -3.89 3.33 -19.49
CA LEU A 138 -2.61 2.63 -19.72
C LEU A 138 -1.43 3.60 -19.58
N ALA A 139 -1.54 4.82 -20.11
CA ALA A 139 -0.53 5.87 -19.93
C ALA A 139 -0.38 6.30 -18.47
N ALA A 140 -1.49 6.33 -17.71
CA ALA A 140 -1.46 6.65 -16.28
C ALA A 140 -0.68 5.60 -15.46
N ILE A 141 -0.79 4.33 -15.82
CA ILE A 141 0.00 3.25 -15.19
C ILE A 141 1.49 3.44 -15.49
N GLU A 142 1.85 3.74 -16.73
CA GLU A 142 3.24 4.03 -17.12
C GLU A 142 3.83 5.21 -16.37
N ASN A 143 3.08 6.31 -16.25
CA ASN A 143 3.51 7.47 -15.47
C ASN A 143 3.68 7.14 -13.98
N ALA A 144 2.76 6.34 -13.42
CA ALA A 144 2.89 5.86 -12.05
C ALA A 144 4.11 4.96 -11.85
N GLU A 145 4.46 4.11 -12.82
CA GLU A 145 5.67 3.27 -12.80
C GLU A 145 6.94 4.13 -12.75
N LEU A 146 6.95 5.27 -13.44
CA LEU A 146 8.02 6.27 -13.45
C LEU A 146 8.05 7.17 -12.21
N GLY A 147 7.05 7.06 -11.33
CA GLY A 147 6.94 7.83 -10.10
C GLY A 147 6.33 9.23 -10.29
N ASP A 148 5.55 9.45 -11.35
CA ASP A 148 4.79 10.68 -11.60
C ASP A 148 3.27 10.45 -11.41
N PRO A 149 2.73 10.62 -10.20
CA PRO A 149 1.31 10.39 -9.90
C PRO A 149 0.45 11.62 -10.26
N ALA A 150 0.57 12.14 -11.48
CA ALA A 150 -0.26 13.23 -11.98
C ALA A 150 -1.60 12.73 -12.58
N ALA A 151 -2.65 13.53 -12.44
CA ALA A 151 -3.97 13.26 -13.01
C ALA A 151 -4.49 11.84 -12.66
N LEU A 152 -4.76 10.99 -13.66
CA LEU A 152 -5.26 9.63 -13.46
C LEU A 152 -4.22 8.71 -12.79
N ALA A 153 -2.92 9.00 -12.95
CA ALA A 153 -1.85 8.24 -12.29
C ALA A 153 -1.85 8.43 -10.76
N GLN A 154 -2.55 9.45 -10.26
CA GLN A 154 -2.69 9.70 -8.83
C GLN A 154 -3.33 8.52 -8.08
N GLN A 155 -4.05 7.64 -8.78
CA GLN A 155 -4.54 6.38 -8.19
C GLN A 155 -3.46 5.52 -7.54
N ALA A 156 -2.22 5.61 -8.03
CA ALA A 156 -1.08 4.89 -7.48
C ALA A 156 -0.90 5.13 -5.98
N VAL A 157 -1.22 6.32 -5.48
CA VAL A 157 -1.08 6.70 -4.06
C VAL A 157 -2.05 5.94 -3.14
N MET A 158 -3.05 5.26 -3.71
CA MET A 158 -3.99 4.41 -2.98
C MET A 158 -3.61 2.93 -3.04
N LEU A 159 -2.65 2.55 -3.88
CA LEU A 159 -2.30 1.17 -4.15
C LEU A 159 -1.01 0.80 -3.41
N SER A 160 -0.91 -0.45 -2.98
CA SER A 160 0.31 -0.99 -2.40
C SER A 160 1.06 -1.78 -3.47
N ARG A 161 2.29 -1.38 -3.74
CA ARG A 161 3.17 -2.03 -4.72
C ARG A 161 4.16 -2.95 -4.00
N GLU A 162 4.40 -4.14 -4.56
CA GLU A 162 5.39 -5.11 -4.04
C GLU A 162 6.85 -4.66 -4.19
N ASP A 163 7.07 -3.51 -4.82
CA ASP A 163 8.35 -2.85 -5.00
C ASP A 163 8.23 -1.34 -4.87
N ALA A 164 9.35 -0.67 -4.62
CA ALA A 164 9.39 0.77 -4.43
C ALA A 164 10.47 1.41 -5.31
N SER A 165 10.12 2.52 -5.94
CA SER A 165 11.06 3.32 -6.71
C SER A 165 12.07 4.01 -5.78
N PRO A 166 13.39 3.82 -5.97
CA PRO A 166 14.43 4.51 -5.19
C PRO A 166 14.28 6.04 -5.23
N LEU A 167 13.82 6.59 -6.36
CA LEU A 167 13.57 8.02 -6.52
C LEU A 167 12.46 8.51 -5.59
N GLN A 168 11.35 7.77 -5.53
CA GLN A 168 10.23 8.12 -4.65
C GLN A 168 10.57 7.92 -3.17
N VAL A 169 11.41 6.92 -2.83
CA VAL A 169 11.93 6.76 -1.46
C VAL A 169 12.75 7.99 -1.06
N ALA A 170 13.62 8.49 -1.95
CA ALA A 170 14.41 9.69 -1.69
C ALA A 170 13.55 10.97 -1.58
N GLN A 171 12.49 11.07 -2.37
CA GLN A 171 11.51 12.17 -2.28
C GLN A 171 10.74 12.13 -0.95
N ALA A 172 10.29 10.94 -0.52
CA ALA A 172 9.62 10.73 0.76
C ALA A 172 10.53 11.07 1.95
N ASP A 173 11.79 10.64 1.90
CA ASP A 173 12.81 10.96 2.91
C ASP A 173 13.04 12.48 3.01
N SER A 174 13.06 13.18 1.88
CA SER A 174 13.17 14.64 1.83
C SER A 174 11.96 15.35 2.45
N LEU A 175 10.74 14.82 2.24
CA LEU A 175 9.53 15.35 2.87
C LEU A 175 9.55 15.12 4.39
N LEU A 176 9.96 13.93 4.84
CA LEU A 176 10.11 13.62 6.26
C LEU A 176 11.22 14.44 6.92
N HIS A 177 12.26 14.83 6.19
CA HIS A 177 13.26 15.76 6.68
C HIS A 177 12.68 17.11 7.09
N GLN A 178 11.78 17.64 6.26
CA GLN A 178 11.09 18.90 6.53
C GLN A 178 10.03 18.72 7.62
N HIS A 179 9.27 17.62 7.55
CA HIS A 179 8.13 17.34 8.42
C HIS A 179 8.20 15.90 8.99
N PRO A 180 8.97 15.66 10.07
CA PRO A 180 9.20 14.29 10.57
C PRO A 180 7.96 13.56 11.10
N PHE A 181 6.88 14.27 11.42
CA PHE A 181 5.59 13.67 11.80
C PHE A 181 4.68 13.37 10.61
N GLY A 182 5.15 13.58 9.39
CA GLY A 182 4.41 13.36 8.16
C GLY A 182 3.68 14.61 7.65
N THR A 183 3.24 14.53 6.39
CA THR A 183 2.43 15.54 5.70
C THR A 183 1.40 14.85 4.82
N GLU A 184 0.36 15.59 4.42
CA GLU A 184 -0.60 15.11 3.42
C GLU A 184 0.06 14.68 2.10
N SER A 185 1.17 15.33 1.70
CA SER A 185 1.87 14.96 0.46
C SER A 185 2.44 13.54 0.47
N LEU A 186 2.67 12.93 1.64
CA LEU A 186 3.05 11.52 1.72
C LEU A 186 1.92 10.57 1.31
N PHE A 187 0.67 11.02 1.40
CA PHE A 187 -0.52 10.23 1.08
C PHE A 187 -1.11 10.56 -0.30
N THR A 188 -0.73 11.69 -0.90
CA THR A 188 -1.34 12.17 -2.15
C THR A 188 -0.38 12.32 -3.32
N LYS A 189 0.94 12.27 -3.10
CA LYS A 189 1.97 12.52 -4.14
C LYS A 189 3.07 11.48 -4.21
N ILE A 190 3.14 10.56 -3.26
CA ILE A 190 4.21 9.57 -3.16
C ILE A 190 3.59 8.19 -3.16
N ASP A 191 4.25 7.24 -3.81
CA ASP A 191 3.91 5.82 -3.70
C ASP A 191 3.93 5.37 -2.22
N PRO A 192 2.87 4.72 -1.71
CA PRO A 192 2.78 4.38 -0.29
C PRO A 192 3.88 3.43 0.18
N THR A 193 4.34 2.51 -0.67
CA THR A 193 5.44 1.60 -0.32
C THR A 193 6.74 2.39 -0.15
N ALA A 194 7.03 3.31 -1.06
CA ALA A 194 8.18 4.20 -0.97
C ALA A 194 8.11 5.12 0.27
N ALA A 195 6.93 5.68 0.56
CA ALA A 195 6.70 6.48 1.75
C ALA A 195 6.88 5.67 3.04
N ALA A 196 6.41 4.42 3.09
CA ALA A 196 6.60 3.54 4.24
C ALA A 196 8.08 3.19 4.47
N ILE A 197 8.86 2.93 3.41
CA ILE A 197 10.31 2.69 3.52
C ILE A 197 11.01 3.90 4.15
N ALA A 198 10.71 5.10 3.66
CA ALA A 198 11.26 6.32 4.25
C ALA A 198 10.77 6.50 5.70
N ALA A 199 9.49 6.29 5.99
CA ALA A 199 8.98 6.40 7.36
C ALA A 199 9.63 5.39 8.32
N ALA A 200 10.01 4.19 7.86
CA ALA A 200 10.73 3.20 8.66
C ALA A 200 12.15 3.67 9.01
N HIS A 201 12.86 4.28 8.07
CA HIS A 201 14.14 4.94 8.32
C HIS A 201 14.01 6.00 9.43
N TRP A 202 13.00 6.86 9.33
CA TRP A 202 12.76 7.94 10.29
C TRP A 202 12.29 7.43 11.66
N LEU A 203 11.48 6.38 11.70
CA LEU A 203 11.08 5.69 12.93
C LEU A 203 12.29 5.13 13.66
N TYR A 204 13.20 4.45 12.95
CA TYR A 204 14.38 3.88 13.58
C TYR A 204 15.30 4.96 14.17
N ALA A 205 15.46 6.09 13.46
CA ALA A 205 16.17 7.26 13.98
C ALA A 205 15.48 7.82 15.24
N ALA A 206 14.16 8.00 15.22
CA ALA A 206 13.36 8.46 16.35
C ALA A 206 13.45 7.54 17.58
N THR A 207 13.38 6.24 17.35
CA THR A 207 13.50 5.21 18.38
C THR A 207 14.89 5.23 19.00
N THR A 208 15.94 5.33 18.19
CA THR A 208 17.33 5.40 18.67
C THR A 208 17.57 6.64 19.53
N VAL A 209 17.06 7.80 19.12
CA VAL A 209 17.17 9.05 19.89
C VAL A 209 16.41 8.94 21.21
N SER A 210 15.20 8.40 21.17
CA SER A 210 14.36 8.24 22.37
C SER A 210 14.96 7.25 23.36
N ALA A 211 15.45 6.09 22.88
CA ALA A 211 16.11 5.09 23.72
C ALA A 211 17.38 5.66 24.39
N ARG A 212 18.21 6.42 23.65
CA ARG A 212 19.39 7.09 24.23
C ARG A 212 19.02 8.13 25.28
N HIS A 213 17.93 8.87 25.07
CA HIS A 213 17.50 9.91 26.00
C HIS A 213 16.89 9.35 27.29
N THR A 214 16.08 8.30 27.16
CA THR A 214 15.31 7.71 28.26
C THR A 214 16.06 6.60 28.99
N GLY A 215 17.05 5.98 28.35
CA GLY A 215 17.71 4.76 28.83
C GLY A 215 16.85 3.50 28.67
N LEU A 216 15.65 3.61 28.10
CA LEU A 216 14.76 2.48 27.84
C LEU A 216 15.22 1.66 26.63
N HIS A 217 14.83 0.39 26.61
CA HIS A 217 15.05 -0.45 25.43
C HIS A 217 14.22 0.11 24.24
N PRO A 218 14.72 0.11 23.00
CA PRO A 218 13.99 0.60 21.81
C PRO A 218 12.54 0.11 21.73
N MET A 219 12.30 -1.16 22.04
CA MET A 219 10.96 -1.77 22.07
C MET A 219 10.00 -1.18 23.12
N GLN A 220 10.54 -0.70 24.24
CA GLN A 220 9.76 -0.09 25.32
C GLN A 220 9.34 1.34 24.96
N THR A 221 10.16 2.07 24.20
CA THR A 221 9.87 3.47 23.82
C THR A 221 8.60 3.65 22.99
N ILE A 222 8.10 2.58 22.36
CA ILE A 222 6.90 2.57 21.52
C ILE A 222 5.69 1.99 22.25
N SER A 223 5.92 1.11 23.22
CA SER A 223 4.87 0.43 23.97
C SER A 223 4.24 1.32 25.06
N GLU A 224 4.95 2.37 25.52
CA GLU A 224 4.49 3.20 26.64
C GLU A 224 3.35 4.19 26.29
N VAL A 225 3.07 4.46 25.02
CA VAL A 225 2.33 5.70 24.66
C VAL A 225 0.87 5.53 24.30
N ASP A 226 0.39 4.41 23.73
CA ASP A 226 -1.07 4.16 23.66
C ASP A 226 -1.40 2.77 23.11
N ASN A 227 -2.40 2.10 23.72
CA ASN A 227 -2.92 0.78 23.30
C ASN A 227 -4.01 0.86 22.21
N ILE A 228 -4.24 2.02 21.60
CA ILE A 228 -5.42 2.28 20.74
C ILE A 228 -5.39 1.49 19.41
N LYS A 229 -4.21 1.04 18.92
CA LYS A 229 -4.11 0.22 17.70
C LYS A 229 -3.17 -0.96 17.92
N ALA A 230 -3.65 -2.03 18.55
CA ALA A 230 -2.91 -3.29 18.75
C ALA A 230 -2.13 -3.79 17.50
N PRO A 231 -2.67 -3.80 16.26
CA PRO A 231 -1.89 -4.21 15.08
C PRO A 231 -0.78 -3.22 14.66
N ALA A 232 -0.84 -1.96 15.08
CA ALA A 232 0.27 -1.03 14.88
C ALA A 232 1.49 -1.44 15.71
N GLN A 233 1.29 -2.03 16.90
CA GLN A 233 2.40 -2.46 17.73
C GLN A 233 3.16 -3.64 17.12
N GLU A 234 2.46 -4.63 16.55
CA GLU A 234 3.09 -5.77 15.86
C GLU A 234 3.95 -5.28 14.68
N SER A 235 3.40 -4.44 13.81
CA SER A 235 4.12 -3.92 12.65
C SER A 235 5.31 -3.04 13.01
N LEU A 236 5.18 -2.17 14.03
CA LEU A 236 6.29 -1.37 14.55
C LEU A 236 7.41 -2.24 15.14
N THR A 237 7.03 -3.31 15.86
CA THR A 237 7.97 -4.25 16.47
C THR A 237 8.79 -5.00 15.42
N GLU A 238 8.13 -5.47 14.37
CA GLU A 238 8.78 -6.20 13.28
C GLU A 238 9.82 -5.31 12.56
N VAL A 239 9.44 -4.08 12.20
CA VAL A 239 10.35 -3.13 11.54
C VAL A 239 11.56 -2.81 12.41
N ILE A 240 11.37 -2.52 13.68
CA ILE A 240 12.48 -2.13 14.58
C ILE A 240 13.39 -3.31 14.89
N SER A 241 12.81 -4.50 15.07
CA SER A 241 13.59 -5.71 15.30
C SER A 241 14.44 -6.05 14.08
N ALA A 242 13.88 -5.97 12.87
CA ALA A 242 14.60 -6.20 11.63
C ALA A 242 15.75 -5.19 11.45
N MET A 243 15.49 -3.90 11.65
CA MET A 243 16.50 -2.85 11.51
C MET A 243 17.56 -2.90 12.63
N GLY A 244 17.17 -3.24 13.85
CA GLY A 244 18.10 -3.51 14.96
C GLY A 244 19.02 -4.71 14.70
N GLY A 245 18.54 -5.68 13.91
CA GLY A 245 19.33 -6.80 13.38
C GLY A 245 20.19 -6.45 12.16
N GLY A 246 20.17 -5.20 11.69
CA GLY A 246 20.99 -4.71 10.58
C GLY A 246 20.32 -4.70 9.20
N ALA A 247 19.01 -4.98 9.10
CA ALA A 247 18.29 -4.86 7.84
C ALA A 247 18.15 -3.39 7.40
N SER A 248 18.21 -3.12 6.10
CA SER A 248 17.82 -1.80 5.57
C SER A 248 16.32 -1.56 5.77
N PRO A 249 15.84 -0.29 5.82
CA PRO A 249 14.42 0.01 5.87
C PRO A 249 13.63 -0.67 4.75
N ARG A 250 14.20 -0.76 3.54
CA ARG A 250 13.60 -1.50 2.43
C ARG A 250 13.44 -2.98 2.73
N HIS A 251 14.49 -3.64 3.23
CA HIS A 251 14.43 -5.06 3.59
C HIS A 251 13.53 -5.35 4.79
N ALA A 252 13.31 -4.38 5.68
CA ALA A 252 12.35 -4.50 6.78
C ALA A 252 10.88 -4.35 6.30
N VAL A 253 10.61 -3.36 5.45
CA VAL A 253 9.24 -2.98 5.05
C VAL A 253 8.67 -3.87 3.94
N MET A 254 9.48 -4.20 2.95
CA MET A 254 9.00 -4.88 1.73
C MET A 254 8.41 -6.28 1.99
N PRO A 255 9.02 -7.16 2.80
CA PRO A 255 8.44 -8.47 3.10
C PRO A 255 7.07 -8.37 3.77
N MET A 256 6.86 -7.39 4.66
CA MET A 256 5.58 -7.18 5.34
C MET A 256 4.48 -6.80 4.35
N ILE A 257 4.77 -5.87 3.43
CA ILE A 257 3.82 -5.43 2.40
C ILE A 257 3.52 -6.58 1.44
N ARG A 258 4.54 -7.32 0.99
CA ARG A 258 4.36 -8.49 0.10
C ARG A 258 3.51 -9.58 0.76
N ASN A 259 3.79 -9.93 2.01
CA ASN A 259 3.00 -10.90 2.75
C ASN A 259 1.53 -10.46 2.85
N ALA A 260 1.28 -9.19 3.20
CA ALA A 260 -0.08 -8.68 3.31
C ALA A 260 -0.81 -8.63 1.96
N LEU A 261 -0.12 -8.34 0.86
CA LEU A 261 -0.67 -8.43 -0.50
C LEU A 261 -1.06 -9.87 -0.86
N HIS A 262 -0.21 -10.85 -0.56
CA HIS A 262 -0.55 -12.26 -0.76
C HIS A 262 -1.76 -12.70 0.06
N VAL A 263 -1.87 -12.25 1.32
CA VAL A 263 -3.05 -12.50 2.17
C VAL A 263 -4.31 -11.88 1.57
N ALA A 264 -4.21 -10.67 1.00
CA ALA A 264 -5.33 -10.03 0.31
C ALA A 264 -5.85 -10.83 -0.89
N GLU A 265 -4.96 -11.60 -1.53
CA GLU A 265 -5.27 -12.49 -2.64
C GLU A 265 -5.71 -13.89 -2.20
N GLY A 266 -5.84 -14.13 -0.88
CA GLY A 266 -6.24 -15.42 -0.33
C GLY A 266 -5.10 -16.45 -0.24
N HIS A 267 -3.85 -16.01 -0.36
CA HIS A 267 -2.67 -16.86 -0.24
C HIS A 267 -2.02 -16.72 1.13
N LEU A 268 -1.51 -17.82 1.67
CA LEU A 268 -0.62 -17.79 2.83
C LEU A 268 0.84 -17.80 2.33
N TYR A 269 1.53 -16.69 2.51
CA TYR A 269 2.97 -16.57 2.23
C TYR A 269 3.77 -16.82 3.52
N GLY A 270 4.96 -17.43 3.42
CA GLY A 270 5.80 -17.71 4.60
C GLY A 270 5.19 -18.74 5.57
N VAL A 271 4.94 -19.97 5.09
CA VAL A 271 4.33 -21.05 5.91
C VAL A 271 5.14 -21.36 7.18
N THR A 272 6.46 -21.25 7.11
CA THR A 272 7.36 -21.48 8.26
C THR A 272 7.16 -20.40 9.32
N GLU A 273 7.12 -19.14 8.90
CA GLU A 273 6.89 -17.97 9.76
C GLU A 273 5.49 -18.04 10.39
N ALA A 274 4.48 -18.42 9.61
CA ALA A 274 3.12 -18.64 10.11
C ALA A 274 3.08 -19.74 11.19
N LYS A 275 3.78 -20.87 10.98
CA LYS A 275 3.90 -21.93 11.98
C LYS A 275 4.58 -21.44 13.25
N ASN A 276 5.66 -20.67 13.13
CA ASN A 276 6.36 -20.11 14.28
C ASN A 276 5.46 -19.17 15.08
N ARG A 277 4.69 -18.30 14.40
CA ARG A 277 3.74 -17.40 15.07
C ARG A 277 2.62 -18.15 15.79
N ILE A 278 2.11 -19.23 15.20
CA ILE A 278 1.14 -20.13 15.84
C ILE A 278 1.77 -20.77 17.09
N GLY A 279 2.99 -21.31 16.98
CA GLY A 279 3.69 -21.92 18.10
C GLY A 279 3.91 -20.96 19.27
N VAL A 280 4.38 -19.74 19.00
CA VAL A 280 4.54 -18.69 20.03
C VAL A 280 3.20 -18.34 20.68
N ALA A 281 2.11 -18.24 19.91
CA ALA A 281 0.80 -17.99 20.46
C ALA A 281 0.31 -19.14 21.35
N GLU A 282 0.55 -20.40 20.95
CA GLU A 282 0.22 -21.59 21.74
C GLU A 282 1.01 -21.62 23.07
N GLU A 283 2.30 -21.28 23.04
CA GLU A 283 3.14 -21.16 24.24
C GLU A 283 2.62 -20.07 25.19
N LEU A 284 2.29 -18.89 24.68
CA LEU A 284 1.72 -17.79 25.47
C LEU A 284 0.36 -18.17 26.06
N ILE A 285 -0.49 -18.89 25.32
CA ILE A 285 -1.77 -19.40 25.83
C ILE A 285 -1.53 -20.42 26.96
N ALA A 286 -0.57 -21.33 26.79
CA ALA A 286 -0.25 -22.34 27.80
C ALA A 286 0.29 -21.68 29.09
N GLN A 287 1.16 -20.67 28.94
CA GLN A 287 1.69 -19.91 30.06
C GLN A 287 0.58 -19.12 30.77
N ALA A 288 -0.24 -18.37 30.02
CA ALA A 288 -1.33 -17.60 30.60
C ALA A 288 -2.38 -18.48 31.29
N ARG A 289 -2.62 -19.71 30.82
CA ARG A 289 -3.49 -20.67 31.51
C ARG A 289 -2.93 -21.11 32.86
N THR A 290 -1.61 -21.14 32.99
CA THR A 290 -0.92 -21.52 34.23
C THR A 290 -0.90 -20.34 35.22
N ASP A 291 -0.57 -19.15 34.72
CA ASP A 291 -0.41 -17.95 35.55
C ASP A 291 -1.77 -17.29 35.90
N HIS A 292 -2.74 -17.37 34.99
CA HIS A 292 -4.03 -16.68 35.03
C HIS A 292 -5.20 -17.56 34.53
N PRO A 293 -5.54 -18.66 35.24
CA PRO A 293 -6.59 -19.58 34.82
C PRO A 293 -7.97 -18.93 34.67
N GLU A 294 -8.23 -17.82 35.36
CA GLU A 294 -9.47 -17.04 35.31
C GLU A 294 -9.74 -16.39 33.96
N LEU A 295 -8.72 -16.16 33.13
CA LEU A 295 -8.88 -15.52 31.82
C LEU A 295 -9.52 -16.44 30.77
N GLY A 296 -9.60 -17.75 31.05
CA GLY A 296 -10.25 -18.71 30.17
C GLY A 296 -9.63 -18.81 28.77
N LEU A 297 -8.36 -18.46 28.62
CA LEU A 297 -7.69 -18.41 27.33
C LEU A 297 -7.48 -19.82 26.74
N GLY A 298 -7.92 -19.98 25.51
CA GLY A 298 -7.69 -21.16 24.69
C GLY A 298 -7.43 -20.81 23.23
N PRO A 299 -7.02 -21.80 22.42
CA PRO A 299 -6.75 -21.59 20.99
C PRO A 299 -7.95 -20.99 20.24
N SER A 300 -9.18 -21.29 20.67
CA SER A 300 -10.41 -20.78 20.06
C SER A 300 -10.82 -19.37 20.52
N THR A 301 -10.20 -18.83 21.57
CA THR A 301 -10.54 -17.51 22.12
C THR A 301 -9.50 -16.45 21.79
N VAL A 302 -8.32 -16.86 21.30
CA VAL A 302 -7.24 -15.96 20.90
C VAL A 302 -7.34 -15.65 19.41
N TYR A 303 -7.37 -14.36 19.09
CA TYR A 303 -7.31 -13.88 17.72
C TYR A 303 -5.85 -13.68 17.30
N LEU A 304 -5.37 -14.46 16.34
CA LEU A 304 -4.05 -14.32 15.75
C LEU A 304 -4.19 -13.79 14.30
N PRO A 305 -3.84 -12.53 14.02
CA PRO A 305 -3.93 -12.00 12.66
C PRO A 305 -2.92 -12.69 11.72
N ILE A 306 -3.33 -13.06 10.52
CA ILE A 306 -2.44 -13.73 9.53
C ILE A 306 -1.31 -12.78 9.08
N THR A 307 -1.56 -11.47 9.07
CA THR A 307 -0.58 -10.42 8.78
C THR A 307 -0.76 -9.26 9.77
N PRO A 308 0.32 -8.58 10.20
CA PRO A 308 0.22 -7.42 11.09
C PRO A 308 -0.33 -6.15 10.41
N LEU A 309 -0.50 -6.18 9.08
CA LEU A 309 -1.00 -5.07 8.28
C LEU A 309 -2.42 -5.32 7.77
N ASN A 310 -3.18 -4.26 7.54
CA ASN A 310 -4.44 -4.37 6.82
C ASN A 310 -4.21 -4.83 5.36
N PRO A 311 -4.63 -6.05 4.97
CA PRO A 311 -4.35 -6.59 3.64
C PRO A 311 -5.03 -5.80 2.51
N ALA A 312 -6.08 -5.03 2.80
CA ALA A 312 -6.74 -4.21 1.78
C ALA A 312 -5.94 -2.96 1.38
N ARG A 313 -4.96 -2.53 2.20
CA ARG A 313 -4.17 -1.31 2.00
C ARG A 313 -2.82 -1.34 2.74
N PRO A 314 -1.99 -2.37 2.55
CA PRO A 314 -0.91 -2.69 3.48
C PRO A 314 0.16 -1.61 3.58
N ALA A 315 0.57 -1.01 2.46
CA ALA A 315 1.59 0.03 2.48
C ALA A 315 1.10 1.32 3.17
N LEU A 316 -0.15 1.72 2.93
CA LEU A 316 -0.77 2.87 3.59
C LEU A 316 -0.98 2.63 5.09
N ASP A 317 -1.44 1.43 5.47
CA ASP A 317 -1.62 1.06 6.87
C ASP A 317 -0.27 1.04 7.61
N LEU A 318 0.77 0.50 6.99
CA LEU A 318 2.13 0.54 7.54
C LEU A 318 2.65 1.98 7.66
N LEU A 319 2.48 2.82 6.63
CA LEU A 319 2.88 4.24 6.70
C LEU A 319 2.23 4.96 7.89
N GLU A 320 0.92 4.78 8.09
CA GLU A 320 0.21 5.34 9.24
C GLU A 320 0.78 4.82 10.57
N ASN A 321 1.04 3.52 10.67
CA ASN A 321 1.62 2.90 11.87
C ASN A 321 3.02 3.47 12.15
N LEU A 322 3.87 3.62 11.13
CA LEU A 322 5.23 4.16 11.24
C LEU A 322 5.23 5.63 11.68
N LEU A 323 4.40 6.47 11.07
CA LEU A 323 4.24 7.88 11.46
C LEU A 323 3.70 8.01 12.89
N TYR A 324 2.76 7.14 13.25
CA TYR A 324 2.29 7.03 14.62
C TYR A 324 3.42 6.66 15.58
N GLY A 325 4.26 5.67 15.23
CA GLY A 325 5.44 5.28 16.01
C GLY A 325 6.44 6.43 16.21
N ILE A 326 6.69 7.24 15.19
CA ILE A 326 7.55 8.45 15.31
C ILE A 326 6.95 9.42 16.33
N ARG A 327 5.63 9.61 16.31
CA ARG A 327 4.94 10.46 17.28
C ARG A 327 4.99 9.89 18.69
N SER A 328 4.86 8.57 18.84
CA SER A 328 5.00 7.89 20.13
C SER A 328 6.40 8.09 20.72
N CYS A 329 7.45 7.92 19.91
CA CYS A 329 8.83 8.22 20.33
C CYS A 329 8.99 9.66 20.85
N TRP A 330 8.40 10.64 20.15
CA TRP A 330 8.40 12.03 20.62
C TRP A 330 7.66 12.21 21.95
N LEU A 331 6.50 11.57 22.14
CA LEU A 331 5.73 11.65 23.38
C LEU A 331 6.53 11.05 24.55
N THR A 332 7.15 9.88 24.38
CA THR A 332 8.02 9.25 25.39
C THR A 332 9.21 10.16 25.74
N PHE A 333 9.86 10.74 24.72
CA PHE A 333 10.96 11.69 24.89
C PHE A 333 10.52 12.92 25.70
N ALA A 334 9.39 13.53 25.35
CA ALA A 334 8.88 14.71 26.03
C ALA A 334 8.48 14.43 27.49
N GLN A 335 7.85 13.29 27.76
CA GLN A 335 7.47 12.88 29.12
C GLN A 335 8.70 12.72 30.04
N HIS A 336 9.77 12.12 29.53
CA HIS A 336 11.02 11.96 30.28
C HIS A 336 11.78 13.28 30.46
N ALA A 337 11.73 14.17 29.47
CA ALA A 337 12.27 15.53 29.58
C ALA A 337 11.50 16.40 30.60
N ASP A 338 10.20 16.12 30.80
CA ASP A 338 9.33 16.81 31.76
C ASP A 338 9.27 16.12 33.16
N ALA A 339 9.95 14.98 33.34
CA ALA A 339 10.12 14.34 34.65
C ALA A 339 10.82 15.31 35.64
N PRO A 340 10.45 15.32 36.93
CA PRO A 340 10.38 16.56 37.71
C PRO A 340 11.74 17.14 38.14
N ALA A 341 12.41 17.87 37.25
CA ALA A 341 13.28 18.97 37.63
C ALA A 341 12.42 20.24 37.82
N ARG A 342 11.83 20.37 39.03
CA ARG A 342 11.11 21.57 39.54
C ARG A 342 9.99 22.14 38.65
N ARG A 343 8.75 21.93 39.11
CA ARG A 343 7.51 22.51 38.56
C ARG A 343 7.58 24.04 38.62
N GLU A 344 7.88 24.69 37.49
CA GLU A 344 7.55 26.10 37.26
C GLU A 344 6.37 26.22 36.28
N PRO A 345 5.44 27.15 36.51
CA PRO A 345 4.19 27.25 35.77
C PRO A 345 4.39 28.06 34.49
N ASN A 346 4.94 27.46 33.43
CA ASN A 346 4.91 28.07 32.10
C ASN A 346 4.87 27.00 30.99
N ARG A 347 3.66 26.52 30.67
CA ARG A 347 3.40 25.30 29.89
C ARG A 347 3.48 25.38 28.34
N PRO A 348 3.31 26.52 27.62
CA PRO A 348 3.35 26.49 26.14
C PRO A 348 4.77 26.57 25.54
N ARG A 349 5.72 27.25 26.20
CA ARG A 349 7.09 27.43 25.69
C ARG A 349 8.01 26.21 25.87
N ARG A 350 7.72 25.33 26.84
CA ARG A 350 8.51 24.10 27.09
C ARG A 350 8.25 23.03 26.04
N SER A 351 6.99 22.83 25.64
CA SER A 351 6.60 21.84 24.63
C SER A 351 7.28 22.11 23.26
N HIS A 352 7.29 23.36 22.79
CA HIS A 352 7.99 23.72 21.55
C HIS A 352 9.49 23.46 21.60
N ARG A 353 10.13 23.74 22.75
CA ARG A 353 11.57 23.50 22.92
C ARG A 353 11.91 22.01 22.90
N HIS A 354 11.11 21.16 23.55
CA HIS A 354 11.32 19.71 23.54
C HIS A 354 11.10 19.12 22.14
N THR A 355 10.11 19.62 21.40
CA THR A 355 9.90 19.26 20.00
C THR A 355 11.10 19.62 19.13
N GLU A 356 11.62 20.85 19.18
CA GLU A 356 12.78 21.24 18.36
C GLU A 356 14.04 20.43 18.68
N VAL A 357 14.31 20.16 19.96
CA VAL A 357 15.45 19.33 20.38
C VAL A 357 15.31 17.92 19.82
N PHE A 358 14.15 17.29 20.00
CA PHE A 358 13.87 15.96 19.48
C PHE A 358 14.05 15.92 17.95
N LEU A 359 13.40 16.83 17.22
CA LEU A 359 13.45 16.87 15.75
C LEU A 359 14.87 17.11 15.24
N SER A 360 15.65 17.98 15.90
CA SER A 360 17.06 18.20 15.56
C SER A 360 17.88 16.92 15.71
N GLU A 361 17.75 16.20 16.83
CA GLU A 361 18.49 14.95 17.06
C GLU A 361 18.07 13.83 16.12
N VAL A 362 16.76 13.71 15.83
CA VAL A 362 16.25 12.74 14.84
C VAL A 362 16.80 13.04 13.44
N ARG A 363 16.79 14.31 13.01
CA ARG A 363 17.36 14.71 11.71
C ARG A 363 18.85 14.38 11.62
N LYS A 364 19.63 14.64 12.67
CA LYS A 364 21.05 14.26 12.72
C LYS A 364 21.24 12.76 12.62
N ARG A 365 20.44 11.99 13.35
CA ARG A 365 20.52 10.52 13.34
C ARG A 365 20.14 9.95 11.97
N ALA A 366 19.04 10.40 11.38
CA ALA A 366 18.62 9.99 10.04
C ALA A 366 19.67 10.35 8.97
N ALA A 367 20.33 11.51 9.09
CA ALA A 367 21.40 11.88 8.16
C ALA A 367 22.62 10.93 8.22
N LEU A 368 22.95 10.40 9.41
CA LEU A 368 24.03 9.42 9.58
C LEU A 368 23.70 8.06 8.97
N ASP A 369 22.44 7.65 9.07
CA ASP A 369 21.97 6.34 8.62
C ASP A 369 21.47 6.35 7.16
N ARG A 370 21.56 7.48 6.46
CA ARG A 370 21.04 7.67 5.10
C ARG A 370 21.60 6.69 4.06
N SER A 371 22.85 6.23 4.24
CA SER A 371 23.46 5.22 3.36
C SER A 371 22.78 3.86 3.44
N GLN A 372 21.99 3.61 4.48
CA GLN A 372 21.25 2.37 4.69
C GLN A 372 19.81 2.43 4.17
N LEU A 373 19.39 3.52 3.51
CA LEU A 373 17.98 3.74 3.14
C LEU A 373 17.39 2.67 2.19
N LEU A 374 18.21 2.09 1.31
CA LEU A 374 17.81 1.13 0.28
C LEU A 374 18.36 -0.27 0.55
#